data_AF-A0A925HGG9-F1
#
_entry.id   AF-A0A925HGG9-F1
#
_cell.length_a   1.000
_cell.length_b   1.000
_cell.length_c   1.000
_cell.angle_alpha   90.00
_cell.angle_beta   90.00
_cell.angle_gamma   90.00
#
_symmetry.space_group_name_H-M   'P 1'
#
loop_
_entity.id
_entity.type
_entity.pdbx_description
1 polymer ?
#
loop_
_entity_poly.entity_id
_entity_poly.type
_entity_poly.pdbx_seq_one_letter_code
_entity_poly.pdbx_strand_id
1 'polypeptide(L)'
;MLAAGDPIEQRTAVAWAAAGFAATGLAPALGLSPELPGMVASDLAGRQEWWLITAAATAGALWLFLRADKLALRLLAIPLALAPHLWGAPHHVAEAAKSGVPPELAAQFAATSLAVQAILWVLTGFFVGLLWARIGGQPKAAAARG
;
A
#
# COMPACT_ATOMS: atom_id res chain seq x y z
N MET A 1 8.76 -6.36 -8.70
CA MET A 1 9.64 -6.23 -9.88
C MET A 1 10.59 -7.39 -10.04
N LEU A 2 11.69 -7.46 -9.26
CA LEU A 2 12.70 -8.52 -9.38
C LEU A 2 12.11 -9.92 -9.17
N ALA A 3 11.42 -10.14 -8.05
CA ALA A 3 10.71 -11.39 -7.77
C ALA A 3 9.64 -11.75 -8.83
N ALA A 4 9.18 -10.75 -9.57
CA ALA A 4 8.14 -10.87 -10.58
C ALA A 4 8.73 -11.09 -11.99
N GLY A 5 10.05 -10.98 -12.15
CA GLY A 5 10.72 -11.04 -13.45
C GLY A 5 10.36 -9.89 -14.39
N ASP A 6 9.77 -8.82 -13.89
CA ASP A 6 9.39 -7.67 -14.72
C ASP A 6 10.60 -6.81 -15.08
N PRO A 7 10.64 -6.24 -16.31
CA PRO A 7 11.64 -5.25 -16.65
C PRO A 7 11.48 -4.03 -15.74
N ILE A 8 12.60 -3.56 -15.19
CA ILE A 8 12.65 -2.36 -14.34
C ILE A 8 12.70 -1.13 -15.23
N GLU A 9 11.52 -0.80 -15.75
CA GLU A 9 11.25 0.40 -16.53
C GLU A 9 10.35 1.34 -15.73
N GLN A 10 10.34 2.62 -16.10
CA GLN A 10 9.57 3.65 -15.40
C GLN A 10 8.09 3.28 -15.21
N ARG A 11 7.40 2.79 -16.26
CA ARG A 11 5.97 2.40 -16.15
C ARG A 11 5.76 1.31 -15.11
N THR A 12 6.62 0.28 -15.12
CA THR A 12 6.48 -0.89 -14.26
C THR A 12 6.87 -0.50 -12.84
N ALA A 13 7.90 0.32 -12.67
CA ALA A 13 8.37 0.78 -11.37
C ALA A 13 7.32 1.64 -10.66
N VAL A 14 6.67 2.55 -11.39
CA VAL A 14 5.55 3.34 -10.87
C VAL A 14 4.36 2.45 -10.54
N ALA A 15 4.02 1.45 -11.37
CA ALA A 15 2.93 0.52 -11.07
C ALA A 15 3.18 -0.31 -9.80
N TRP A 16 4.40 -0.82 -9.63
CA TRP A 16 4.80 -1.53 -8.42
C TRP A 16 4.83 -0.62 -7.18
N ALA A 17 5.22 0.64 -7.35
CA ALA A 17 5.17 1.61 -6.27
C ALA A 17 3.73 1.97 -5.87
N ALA A 18 2.81 2.11 -6.85
CA ALA A 18 1.40 2.31 -6.58
C ALA A 18 0.78 1.11 -5.84
N ALA A 19 1.17 -0.12 -6.20
CA ALA A 19 0.79 -1.32 -5.45
C ALA A 19 1.36 -1.31 -4.02
N GLY A 20 2.60 -0.84 -3.84
CA GLY A 20 3.21 -0.64 -2.53
C GLY A 20 2.45 0.37 -1.66
N PHE A 21 2.04 1.50 -2.23
CA PHE A 21 1.16 2.47 -1.56
C PHE A 21 -0.19 1.85 -1.22
N ALA A 22 -0.81 1.11 -2.15
CA ALA A 22 -2.10 0.47 -1.90
C ALA A 22 -2.02 -0.50 -0.71
N ALA A 23 -0.95 -1.29 -0.63
CA ALA A 23 -0.74 -2.25 0.45
C ALA A 23 -0.37 -1.61 1.79
N THR A 24 0.50 -0.60 1.81
CA THR A 24 1.09 -0.08 3.06
C THR A 24 0.45 1.21 3.58
N GLY A 25 -0.28 1.92 2.71
CA GLY A 25 -0.92 3.19 3.01
C GLY A 25 -2.43 3.10 2.89
N LEU A 26 -2.92 2.88 1.67
CA LEU A 26 -4.34 3.01 1.36
C LEU A 26 -5.20 1.97 2.10
N ALA A 27 -4.92 0.68 1.95
CA ALA A 27 -5.73 -0.37 2.58
C ALA A 27 -5.67 -0.29 4.11
N PRO A 28 -4.49 -0.18 4.76
CA PRO A 28 -4.45 0.00 6.20
C PRO A 28 -5.21 1.26 6.67
N ALA A 29 -5.14 2.38 5.95
CA ALA A 29 -5.83 3.60 6.34
C ALA A 29 -7.36 3.53 6.30
N LEU A 30 -7.94 2.51 5.63
CA LEU A 30 -9.38 2.24 5.72
C LEU A 30 -9.81 1.75 7.11
N GLY A 31 -8.89 1.15 7.87
CA GLY A 31 -9.13 0.72 9.25
C GLY A 31 -8.37 1.52 10.30
N LEU A 32 -7.15 1.98 10.01
CA LEU A 32 -6.30 2.78 10.89
C LEU A 32 -5.80 4.02 10.13
N SER A 33 -6.61 5.06 10.08
CA SER A 33 -6.21 6.33 9.46
C SER A 33 -5.01 6.94 10.18
N PRO A 34 -4.12 7.68 9.49
CA PRO A 34 -3.01 8.38 10.14
C PRO A 34 -3.50 9.29 11.27
N GLU A 35 -2.83 9.19 12.42
CA GLU A 35 -3.21 9.89 13.65
C GLU A 35 -2.29 11.09 13.92
N LEU A 36 -2.86 12.20 14.41
CA LEU A 36 -2.08 13.36 14.85
C LEU A 36 -1.17 13.00 16.04
N PRO A 37 0.02 13.63 16.13
CA PRO A 37 0.84 13.54 17.33
C PRO A 37 0.05 13.96 18.58
N GLY A 38 0.11 13.13 19.63
CA GLY A 38 -0.51 13.44 20.92
C GLY A 38 -2.00 13.08 21.04
N MET A 39 -2.61 12.43 20.04
CA MET A 39 -3.93 11.82 20.24
C MET A 39 -3.87 10.65 21.22
N VAL A 40 -4.95 10.46 22.00
CA VAL A 40 -5.09 9.26 22.83
C VAL A 40 -5.29 8.09 21.87
N ALA A 41 -4.29 7.23 21.83
CA ALA A 41 -4.15 6.23 20.79
C ALA A 41 -4.20 4.83 21.40
N SER A 42 -4.74 3.86 20.66
CA SER A 42 -4.85 2.48 21.15
C SER A 42 -3.48 1.82 21.32
N ASP A 43 -3.46 0.62 21.92
CA ASP A 43 -2.23 -0.16 22.07
C ASP A 43 -1.45 -0.19 20.74
N LEU A 44 -0.21 0.32 20.80
CA LEU A 44 0.63 0.48 19.61
C LEU A 44 0.90 -0.89 18.99
N ALA A 45 1.14 -1.92 19.81
CA ALA A 45 1.44 -3.26 19.34
C ALA A 45 0.28 -3.83 18.50
N GLY A 46 -0.96 -3.76 19.01
CA GLY A 46 -2.13 -4.21 18.25
C GLY A 46 -2.31 -3.50 16.91
N ARG A 47 -2.04 -2.19 16.83
CA ARG A 47 -2.13 -1.44 15.57
C ARG A 47 -1.04 -1.82 14.58
N GLN A 48 0.20 -2.00 15.06
CA GLN A 48 1.32 -2.44 14.21
C GLN A 48 1.08 -3.85 13.67
N GLU A 49 0.58 -4.76 14.50
CA GLU A 49 0.21 -6.11 14.08
C GLU A 49 -0.90 -6.07 13.01
N TRP A 50 -1.99 -5.36 13.27
CA TRP A 50 -3.09 -5.24 12.30
C TRP A 50 -2.63 -4.58 10.99
N TRP A 51 -1.78 -3.56 11.08
CA TRP A 51 -1.19 -2.91 9.89
C TRP A 51 -0.35 -3.90 9.09
N LEU A 52 0.53 -4.67 9.72
CA LEU A 52 1.37 -5.68 9.06
C LEU A 52 0.52 -6.74 8.36
N ILE A 53 -0.52 -7.24 9.03
CA ILE A 53 -1.45 -8.23 8.46
C ILE A 53 -2.18 -7.65 7.26
N THR A 54 -2.71 -6.43 7.39
CA THR A 54 -3.45 -5.76 6.30
C THR A 54 -2.53 -5.51 5.10
N ALA A 55 -1.30 -5.05 5.35
CA ALA A 55 -0.32 -4.80 4.30
C ALA A 55 0.11 -6.08 3.58
N ALA A 56 0.42 -7.14 4.34
CA ALA A 56 0.78 -8.43 3.77
C ALA A 56 -0.37 -9.06 2.97
N ALA A 57 -1.59 -9.05 3.52
CA ALA A 57 -2.79 -9.55 2.84
C ALA A 57 -3.07 -8.79 1.55
N THR A 58 -2.99 -7.45 1.57
CA THR A 58 -3.20 -6.61 0.38
C THR A 58 -2.12 -6.83 -0.67
N ALA A 59 -0.85 -6.90 -0.26
CA ALA A 59 0.26 -7.18 -1.18
C ALA A 59 0.12 -8.57 -1.82
N GLY A 60 -0.24 -9.59 -1.01
CA GLY A 60 -0.53 -10.94 -1.48
C GLY A 60 -1.72 -10.99 -2.45
N ALA A 61 -2.81 -10.28 -2.14
CA ALA A 61 -3.98 -10.19 -2.99
C ALA A 61 -3.67 -9.53 -4.34
N LEU A 62 -2.97 -8.39 -4.33
CA LEU A 62 -2.54 -7.70 -5.56
C LEU A 62 -1.64 -8.60 -6.41
N TRP A 63 -0.69 -9.30 -5.76
CA TRP A 63 0.16 -10.26 -6.45
C TRP A 63 -0.66 -11.37 -7.10
N LEU A 64 -1.53 -12.01 -6.33
CA LEU A 64 -2.36 -13.13 -6.79
C LEU A 64 -3.29 -12.71 -7.95
N PHE A 65 -3.92 -11.53 -7.83
CA PHE A 65 -4.83 -10.99 -8.83
C PHE A 65 -4.11 -10.68 -10.16
N LEU A 66 -2.94 -10.06 -10.09
CA LEU A 66 -2.19 -9.62 -11.27
C LEU A 66 -1.39 -10.76 -11.92
N ARG A 67 -0.98 -11.76 -11.15
CA ARG A 67 -0.02 -12.79 -11.61
C ARG A 67 -0.58 -14.19 -11.78
N ALA A 68 -1.70 -14.54 -11.16
CA ALA A 68 -2.21 -15.89 -11.30
C ALA A 68 -2.76 -16.13 -12.73
N ASP A 69 -2.44 -17.29 -13.31
CA ASP A 69 -3.00 -17.72 -14.59
C ASP A 69 -4.43 -18.25 -14.46
N LYS A 70 -4.74 -18.86 -13.31
CA LYS A 70 -6.04 -19.45 -13.03
C LYS A 70 -7.02 -18.38 -12.52
N LEU A 71 -8.18 -18.27 -13.17
CA LEU A 71 -9.24 -17.36 -12.75
C LEU A 71 -9.65 -17.58 -11.28
N ALA A 72 -9.73 -18.83 -10.83
CA ALA A 72 -10.04 -19.17 -9.43
C ALA A 72 -9.07 -18.52 -8.43
N LEU A 73 -7.78 -18.47 -8.75
CA LEU A 73 -6.78 -17.80 -7.90
C LEU A 73 -6.95 -16.28 -7.96
N ARG A 74 -7.24 -15.69 -9.13
CA ARG A 74 -7.54 -14.26 -9.19
C ARG A 74 -8.77 -13.89 -8.35
N LEU A 75 -9.81 -14.72 -8.36
CA LEU A 75 -11.00 -14.52 -7.54
C LEU A 75 -10.70 -14.65 -6.04
N LEU A 76 -9.75 -15.51 -5.64
CA LEU A 76 -9.30 -15.65 -4.26
C LEU A 76 -8.60 -14.39 -3.72
N ALA A 77 -8.11 -13.50 -4.58
CA ALA A 77 -7.51 -12.24 -4.15
C ALA A 77 -8.51 -11.32 -3.44
N ILE A 78 -9.79 -11.36 -3.82
CA ILE A 78 -10.84 -10.51 -3.26
C ILE A 78 -11.05 -10.83 -1.77
N PRO A 79 -11.39 -12.07 -1.35
CA PRO A 79 -11.54 -12.38 0.06
C PRO A 79 -10.24 -12.23 0.84
N LEU A 80 -9.08 -12.44 0.22
CA LEU A 80 -7.78 -12.21 0.86
C LEU A 80 -7.57 -10.72 1.21
N ALA A 81 -7.89 -9.81 0.30
CA ALA A 81 -7.81 -8.37 0.56
C ALA A 81 -8.85 -7.92 1.60
N LEU A 82 -10.04 -8.52 1.60
CA LEU A 82 -11.11 -8.16 2.53
C LEU A 82 -10.93 -8.73 3.94
N ALA A 83 -10.25 -9.87 4.09
CA ALA A 83 -10.06 -10.56 5.37
C ALA A 83 -9.70 -9.65 6.55
N PRO A 84 -8.63 -8.80 6.48
CA PRO A 84 -8.27 -7.92 7.60
C PRO A 84 -9.33 -6.89 7.98
N HIS A 85 -10.20 -6.53 7.04
CA HIS A 85 -11.26 -5.55 7.24
C HIS A 85 -12.52 -6.15 7.88
N LEU A 86 -12.69 -7.48 7.87
CA LEU A 86 -13.86 -8.15 8.43
C LEU A 86 -13.89 -8.12 9.96
N TRP A 87 -12.74 -8.30 10.61
CA TRP A 87 -12.62 -8.16 12.08
C TRP A 87 -12.37 -6.71 12.51
N GLY A 88 -11.96 -5.85 11.57
CA GLY A 88 -11.72 -4.43 11.81
C GLY A 88 -10.42 -4.17 12.57
N ALA A 89 -9.93 -2.93 12.50
CA ALA A 89 -8.72 -2.58 13.21
C ALA A 89 -8.97 -2.41 14.72
N PRO A 90 -7.95 -2.58 15.57
CA PRO A 90 -8.08 -2.35 17.00
C PRO A 90 -8.28 -0.85 17.31
N HIS A 91 -9.52 -0.47 17.61
CA HIS A 91 -9.90 0.89 18.04
C HIS A 91 -10.26 0.90 19.53
N HIS A 92 -9.72 1.85 20.29
CA HIS A 92 -10.27 2.18 21.61
C HIS A 92 -11.31 3.29 21.46
N VAL A 93 -12.54 2.89 21.11
CA VAL A 93 -13.68 3.80 20.84
C VAL A 93 -13.95 4.76 22.02
N ALA A 94 -13.65 4.32 23.26
CA ALA A 94 -13.82 5.12 24.47
C ALA A 94 -12.78 6.25 24.64
N GLU A 95 -11.66 6.20 23.93
CA GLU A 95 -10.56 7.16 24.03
C GLU A 95 -10.57 8.17 22.88
N ALA A 96 -10.94 7.75 21.67
CA ALA A 96 -11.12 8.65 20.52
C ALA A 96 -12.20 9.72 20.79
N ALA A 97 -13.30 9.34 21.45
CA ALA A 97 -14.36 10.27 21.87
C ALA A 97 -13.94 11.27 22.96
N LYS A 98 -12.81 11.02 23.64
CA LYS A 98 -12.21 11.92 24.64
C LYS A 98 -11.08 12.77 24.06
N SER A 99 -10.69 12.56 22.80
CA SER A 99 -9.70 13.40 22.17
C SER A 99 -10.25 14.82 22.05
N GLY A 100 -9.55 15.80 22.63
CA GLY A 100 -9.90 17.22 22.49
C GLY A 100 -9.57 17.78 21.10
N VAL A 101 -9.33 16.90 20.12
CA VAL A 101 -8.88 17.24 18.78
C VAL A 101 -10.10 17.40 17.88
N PRO A 102 -10.28 18.56 17.23
CA PRO A 102 -11.33 18.76 16.24
C PRO A 102 -11.28 17.71 15.13
N PRO A 103 -12.41 17.10 14.74
CA PRO A 103 -12.45 16.06 13.72
C PRO A 103 -11.99 16.55 12.34
N GLU A 104 -12.16 17.84 12.05
CA GLU A 104 -11.69 18.45 10.80
C GLU A 104 -10.16 18.41 10.69
N LEU A 105 -9.44 18.64 11.80
CA LEU A 105 -7.99 18.57 11.83
C LEU A 105 -7.50 17.13 11.69
N ALA A 106 -8.18 16.17 12.32
CA ALA A 106 -7.89 14.74 12.16
C ALA A 106 -8.06 14.28 10.71
N ALA A 107 -9.18 14.65 10.08
CA ALA A 107 -9.44 14.33 8.68
C ALA A 107 -8.43 14.99 7.73
N GLN A 108 -8.09 16.26 7.95
CA GLN A 108 -7.10 16.97 7.14
C GLN A 108 -5.71 16.34 7.26
N PHE A 109 -5.31 15.97 8.49
CA PHE A 109 -4.04 15.29 8.73
C PHE A 109 -3.98 13.92 8.05
N ALA A 110 -5.03 13.11 8.19
CA ALA A 110 -5.13 11.80 7.55
C ALA A 110 -5.04 11.92 6.02
N ALA A 111 -5.80 12.83 5.42
CA ALA A 111 -5.79 13.07 3.98
C ALA A 111 -4.44 13.56 3.47
N THR A 112 -3.82 14.52 4.17
CA THR A 112 -2.52 15.07 3.79
C THR A 112 -1.41 14.03 3.93
N SER A 113 -1.41 13.25 5.01
CA SER A 113 -0.45 12.18 5.24
C SER A 113 -0.50 11.11 4.15
N LEU A 114 -1.72 10.68 3.78
CA LEU A 114 -1.93 9.73 2.68
C LEU A 114 -1.48 10.30 1.33
N ALA A 115 -1.79 11.57 1.05
CA ALA A 115 -1.37 12.22 -0.18
C ALA A 115 0.16 12.31 -0.29
N VAL A 116 0.84 12.72 0.79
CA VAL A 116 2.31 12.76 0.84
C VAL A 116 2.89 11.36 0.66
N GLN A 117 2.34 10.34 1.34
CA GLN A 117 2.80 8.97 1.20
C GLN A 117 2.63 8.45 -0.24
N ALA A 118 1.50 8.72 -0.89
CA ALA A 118 1.24 8.35 -2.29
C ALA A 118 2.25 9.01 -3.24
N ILE A 119 2.49 10.31 -3.06
CA ILE A 119 3.49 11.06 -3.85
C ILE A 119 4.88 10.46 -3.67
N LEU A 120 5.28 10.16 -2.43
CA LEU A 120 6.59 9.57 -2.15
C LEU A 120 6.75 8.21 -2.82
N TRP A 121 5.74 7.33 -2.74
CA TRP A 121 5.76 6.05 -3.46
C TRP A 121 5.92 6.25 -4.97
N VAL A 122 5.11 7.10 -5.60
CA VAL A 122 5.18 7.36 -7.04
C VAL A 122 6.55 7.92 -7.43
N LEU A 123 7.09 8.88 -6.67
CA LEU A 123 8.42 9.44 -6.90
C LEU A 123 9.49 8.37 -6.76
N THR A 124 9.43 7.51 -5.75
CA THR A 124 10.35 6.38 -5.60
C THR A 124 10.29 5.47 -6.82
N GLY A 125 9.10 5.08 -7.28
CA GLY A 125 8.94 4.28 -8.50
C GLY A 125 9.51 4.97 -9.74
N PHE A 126 9.24 6.26 -9.90
CA PHE A 126 9.77 7.08 -10.99
C PHE A 126 11.31 7.12 -10.99
N PHE A 127 11.93 7.44 -9.85
CA PHE A 127 13.39 7.52 -9.73
C PHE A 127 14.05 6.15 -9.87
N VAL A 128 13.46 5.08 -9.34
CA VAL A 128 13.94 3.71 -9.54
C VAL A 128 13.97 3.38 -11.03
N GLY A 129 12.87 3.63 -11.76
CA GLY A 129 12.83 3.38 -13.20
C GLY A 129 13.82 4.25 -14.00
N LEU A 130 13.95 5.53 -13.64
CA LEU A 130 14.85 6.47 -14.30
C LEU A 130 16.33 6.11 -14.08
N LEU A 131 16.72 5.84 -12.84
CA LEU A 131 18.11 5.55 -12.48
C LEU A 131 18.52 4.16 -12.99
N TRP A 132 17.63 3.17 -12.93
CA TRP A 132 17.93 1.82 -13.42
C TRP A 132 18.24 1.80 -14.93
N ALA A 133 17.50 2.58 -15.72
CA ALA A 133 17.76 2.74 -17.15
C ALA A 133 19.13 3.39 -17.42
N ARG A 134 19.60 4.30 -16.55
CA ARG A 134 20.89 4.99 -16.70
C ARG A 134 22.09 4.16 -16.27
N ILE A 135 21.93 3.26 -15.30
CA ILE A 135 23.01 2.42 -14.76
C ILE A 135 23.31 1.21 -15.68
N GLY A 136 22.63 1.11 -16.83
CA GLY A 136 22.84 0.05 -17.81
C GLY A 136 21.85 -1.10 -17.73
N GLY A 137 20.74 -0.92 -17.00
CA GLY A 137 19.57 -1.79 -17.10
C GLY A 137 18.91 -1.66 -18.47
N GLN A 138 19.47 -2.32 -19.48
CA GLN A 138 18.93 -2.35 -20.84
C GLN A 138 17.45 -2.76 -20.80
N PRO A 139 16.51 -1.93 -21.28
CA PRO A 139 15.17 -2.37 -21.59
C PRO A 139 15.28 -3.45 -22.66
N LYS A 140 14.96 -4.69 -22.31
CA LYS A 140 14.82 -5.77 -23.29
C LYS A 140 13.54 -5.51 -24.09
N ALA A 141 13.59 -4.61 -25.06
CA ALA A 141 12.48 -4.36 -25.97
C ALA A 141 12.98 -4.34 -27.43
N ALA A 142 12.34 -5.19 -28.25
CA ALA A 142 12.41 -5.27 -29.72
C ALA A 142 13.31 -6.35 -30.39
N ALA A 143 13.50 -7.53 -29.80
CA ALA A 143 14.09 -8.70 -30.50
C ALA A 143 13.05 -9.77 -30.94
N ALA A 144 11.76 -9.39 -31.11
CA ALA A 144 10.70 -10.33 -31.48
C ALA A 144 9.74 -9.78 -32.55
N ARG A 145 10.28 -9.02 -33.51
CA ARG A 145 9.63 -8.74 -34.80
C ARG A 145 10.68 -8.91 -35.90
N GLY A 146 11.00 -10.17 -36.18
CA GLY A 146 11.73 -10.64 -37.37
C GLY A 146 10.89 -11.72 -38.02
#